data_AF-A0A7S3LAX6-F1
#
_entry.id   AF-A0A7S3LAX6-F1
#
_cell.length_a   1.000
_cell.length_b   1.000
_cell.length_c   1.000
_cell.angle_alpha   90.00
_cell.angle_beta   90.00
_cell.angle_gamma   90.00
#
_symmetry.space_group_name_H-M   'P 1'
#
loop_
_entity.id
_entity.type
_entity.pdbx_description
1 polymer ?
#
loop_
_entity_poly.entity_id
_entity_poly.type
_entity_poly.pdbx_seq_one_letter_code
_entity_poly.pdbx_strand_id
1 'polypeptide(L)'
;MLGGEKTQLLKDLKESPLNLIAFSNGPRKYVKRVLEHLGLFEIFGEDRLFAVDDVLPACKPEKEAFDKVLAAVGVKSPEECVMVEDSMKNIRQSRKLGMKTILVAGKGKLTGGQASEQSVAAEATKPGDAPVHDDPAVDLAIETIEELRTAVPTLWDTPIATFPTKQG
;
A
#
# COMPACT_ATOMS: atom_id res chain seq x y z
N MET A 1 3.18 23.91 -11.41
CA MET A 1 2.69 22.75 -12.18
C MET A 1 2.89 21.52 -11.32
N LEU A 2 1.84 20.73 -11.05
CA LEU A 2 2.00 19.45 -10.36
C LEU A 2 2.83 18.53 -11.29
N GLY A 3 3.99 18.08 -10.78
CA GLY A 3 5.08 17.46 -11.55
C GLY A 3 4.68 16.15 -12.24
N GLY A 4 5.22 15.91 -13.43
CA GLY A 4 4.79 14.85 -14.36
C GLY A 4 4.73 13.43 -13.77
N GLU A 5 5.53 13.11 -12.76
CA GLU A 5 5.51 11.81 -12.08
C GLU A 5 4.15 11.50 -11.43
N LYS A 6 3.56 12.47 -10.73
CA LYS A 6 2.23 12.32 -10.11
C LYS A 6 1.15 12.07 -11.16
N THR A 7 1.24 12.75 -12.31
CA THR A 7 0.29 12.58 -13.42
C THR A 7 0.40 11.19 -14.04
N GLN A 8 1.62 10.66 -14.18
CA GLN A 8 1.83 9.32 -14.71
C GLN A 8 1.31 8.24 -13.76
N LEU A 9 1.59 8.34 -12.46
CA LEU A 9 1.05 7.41 -11.46
C LEU A 9 -0.48 7.35 -11.48
N LEU A 10 -1.15 8.52 -11.51
CA LEU A 10 -2.61 8.57 -11.60
C LEU A 10 -3.15 7.88 -12.86
N LYS A 11 -2.46 8.07 -13.99
CA LYS A 11 -2.81 7.38 -15.24
C LYS A 11 -2.63 5.87 -15.10
N ASP A 12 -1.50 5.42 -14.58
CA ASP A 12 -1.21 4.00 -14.40
C ASP A 12 -2.23 3.31 -13.47
N LEU A 13 -2.60 3.95 -12.36
CA LEU A 13 -3.62 3.42 -11.45
C LEU A 13 -5.01 3.38 -12.10
N LYS A 14 -5.38 4.36 -12.93
CA LYS A 14 -6.65 4.35 -13.67
C LYS A 14 -6.72 3.26 -14.73
N GLU A 15 -5.60 2.97 -15.38
CA GLU A 15 -5.47 1.93 -16.40
C GLU A 15 -5.21 0.54 -15.79
N SER A 16 -5.14 0.43 -14.46
CA SER A 16 -4.88 -0.82 -13.78
C SER A 16 -6.04 -1.82 -13.97
N PRO A 17 -5.75 -3.09 -14.31
CA PRO A 17 -6.77 -4.14 -14.39
C PRO A 17 -7.19 -4.65 -13.00
N LEU A 18 -6.56 -4.16 -11.93
CA LEU A 18 -6.76 -4.64 -10.56
C LEU A 18 -7.94 -3.97 -9.87
N ASN A 19 -8.52 -4.67 -8.89
CA ASN A 19 -9.43 -4.04 -7.95
C ASN A 19 -8.65 -3.27 -6.88
N LEU A 20 -8.43 -1.97 -7.11
CA LEU A 20 -7.67 -1.11 -6.20
C LEU A 20 -8.50 -0.72 -4.98
N ILE A 21 -7.98 -1.02 -3.78
CA ILE A 21 -8.61 -0.73 -2.49
C ILE A 21 -7.74 0.23 -1.67
N ALA A 22 -8.34 1.28 -1.12
CA ALA A 22 -7.68 2.16 -0.16
C ALA A 22 -8.04 1.71 1.26
N PHE A 23 -7.05 1.29 2.05
CA PHE A 23 -7.25 0.85 3.43
C PHE A 23 -6.40 1.65 4.43
N SER A 24 -7.03 2.44 5.30
CA SER A 24 -6.35 3.38 6.21
C SER A 24 -6.82 3.26 7.65
N ASN A 25 -5.90 3.49 8.60
CA ASN A 25 -6.21 3.65 10.03
C ASN A 25 -6.71 5.07 10.39
N GLY A 26 -6.79 5.98 9.41
CA GLY A 26 -7.36 7.31 9.62
C GLY A 26 -8.89 7.30 9.60
N PRO A 27 -9.56 8.30 10.21
CA PRO A 27 -11.02 8.46 10.10
C PRO A 27 -11.46 8.68 8.66
N ARG A 28 -12.59 8.09 8.25
CA ARG A 28 -13.09 8.07 6.87
C ARG A 28 -13.18 9.46 6.27
N LYS A 29 -13.74 10.41 7.02
CA LYS A 29 -13.89 11.81 6.59
C LYS A 29 -12.55 12.47 6.29
N TYR A 30 -11.51 12.17 7.06
CA TYR A 30 -10.17 12.71 6.82
C TYR A 30 -9.52 12.05 5.61
N VAL A 31 -9.53 10.72 5.54
CA VAL A 31 -8.91 9.94 4.45
C VAL A 31 -9.56 10.30 3.12
N LYS A 32 -10.89 10.40 3.06
CA LYS A 32 -11.61 10.84 1.86
C LYS A 32 -11.13 12.21 1.38
N ARG A 33 -11.02 13.21 2.26
CA ARG A 33 -10.53 14.55 1.89
C ARG A 33 -9.11 14.52 1.35
N VAL A 34 -8.24 13.67 1.92
CA VAL A 34 -6.88 13.47 1.42
C VAL A 34 -6.91 12.88 0.00
N LEU A 35 -7.71 11.83 -0.23
CA LEU A 35 -7.86 11.22 -1.55
C LEU A 35 -8.43 12.21 -2.59
N GLU A 36 -9.43 13.01 -2.21
CA GLU A 36 -9.99 14.06 -3.08
C GLU A 36 -8.93 15.09 -3.47
N HIS A 37 -8.16 15.57 -2.48
CA HIS A 37 -7.08 16.54 -2.72
C HIS A 37 -5.96 15.97 -3.60
N LEU A 38 -5.69 14.67 -3.49
CA LEU A 38 -4.68 13.99 -4.29
C LEU A 38 -5.17 13.63 -5.71
N GLY A 39 -6.48 13.70 -5.98
CA GLY A 39 -7.10 13.22 -7.22
C GLY A 39 -7.22 11.69 -7.28
N LEU A 40 -7.12 11.01 -6.13
CA LEU A 40 -7.21 9.55 -6.03
C LEU A 40 -8.62 9.06 -5.71
N PHE A 41 -9.51 9.95 -5.24
CA PHE A 41 -10.88 9.55 -4.89
C PHE A 41 -11.67 9.05 -6.10
N GLU A 42 -11.39 9.54 -7.31
CA GLU A 42 -11.98 9.02 -8.55
C GLU A 42 -11.57 7.56 -8.85
N ILE A 43 -10.43 7.11 -8.30
CA ILE A 43 -9.91 5.75 -8.49
C ILE A 43 -10.51 4.79 -7.47
N PHE A 44 -10.67 5.20 -6.22
CA PHE A 44 -11.20 4.32 -5.17
C PHE A 44 -12.73 4.45 -5.04
N GLY A 45 -13.26 5.67 -5.03
CA GLY A 45 -14.67 5.93 -4.75
C GLY A 45 -15.06 5.57 -3.32
N GLU A 46 -16.36 5.57 -3.03
CA GLU A 46 -16.87 5.21 -1.71
C GLU A 46 -16.72 3.71 -1.42
N ASP A 47 -16.98 2.86 -2.41
CA ASP A 47 -17.08 1.41 -2.24
C ASP A 47 -15.72 0.72 -2.07
N ARG A 48 -14.62 1.39 -2.44
CA ARG A 48 -13.25 0.86 -2.31
C ARG A 48 -12.39 1.66 -1.34
N LEU A 49 -13.01 2.52 -0.55
CA LEU A 49 -12.38 3.19 0.58
C LEU A 49 -12.80 2.49 1.87
N PHE A 50 -11.83 1.95 2.59
CA PHE A 50 -11.98 1.42 3.94
C PHE A 50 -11.10 2.23 4.88
N ALA A 51 -11.72 2.89 5.84
CA ALA A 51 -11.08 3.67 6.88
C ALA A 51 -11.27 2.96 8.23
N VAL A 52 -10.71 3.54 9.30
CA VAL A 52 -10.81 2.91 10.64
C VAL A 52 -12.26 2.69 11.08
N ASP A 53 -13.14 3.63 10.76
CA ASP A 53 -14.56 3.57 11.10
C ASP A 53 -15.27 2.34 10.53
N ASP A 54 -14.79 1.84 9.37
CA ASP A 54 -15.37 0.70 8.67
C ASP A 54 -14.94 -0.65 9.29
N VAL A 55 -13.88 -0.65 10.11
CA VAL A 55 -13.28 -1.85 10.69
C VAL A 55 -13.33 -1.92 12.23
N LEU A 56 -13.87 -0.89 12.89
CA LEU A 56 -14.06 -0.87 14.34
C LEU A 56 -14.80 -2.10 14.87
N PRO A 57 -14.44 -2.61 16.07
CA PRO A 57 -13.51 -2.02 17.03
C PRO A 57 -12.02 -2.28 16.74
N ALA A 58 -11.68 -2.93 15.62
CA ALA A 58 -10.30 -3.22 15.24
C ALA A 58 -9.68 -2.13 14.34
N CYS A 59 -8.38 -2.21 14.08
CA CYS A 59 -7.62 -1.40 13.11
C CYS A 59 -6.38 -2.16 12.62
N LYS A 60 -5.71 -1.71 11.53
CA LYS A 60 -4.42 -2.31 11.16
C LYS A 60 -3.40 -2.14 12.31
N PRO A 61 -2.62 -3.16 12.69
CA PRO A 61 -2.39 -4.44 12.00
C PRO A 61 -3.22 -5.62 12.55
N GLU A 62 -4.34 -5.41 13.23
CA GLU A 62 -5.16 -6.50 13.79
C GLU A 62 -5.81 -7.32 12.67
N LYS A 63 -5.79 -8.65 12.78
CA LYS A 63 -6.31 -9.57 11.75
C LYS A 63 -7.78 -9.27 11.40
N GLU A 64 -8.56 -8.95 12.41
CA GLU A 64 -9.99 -8.67 12.33
C GLU A 64 -10.29 -7.50 11.41
N ALA A 65 -9.39 -6.51 11.34
CA ALA A 65 -9.54 -5.37 10.43
C ALA A 65 -9.35 -5.80 8.97
N PHE A 66 -8.36 -6.66 8.68
CA PHE A 66 -8.15 -7.21 7.34
C PHE A 66 -9.29 -8.13 6.92
N ASP A 67 -9.76 -9.01 7.81
CA ASP A 67 -10.85 -9.95 7.54
C ASP A 67 -12.12 -9.20 7.11
N LYS A 68 -12.44 -8.08 7.78
CA LYS A 68 -13.58 -7.22 7.41
C LYS A 68 -13.45 -6.64 6.00
N VAL A 69 -12.28 -6.11 5.67
CA VAL A 69 -12.03 -5.53 4.34
C VAL A 69 -12.10 -6.61 3.26
N LEU A 70 -11.41 -7.75 3.46
CA LEU A 70 -11.41 -8.86 2.51
C LEU A 70 -12.82 -9.40 2.25
N ALA A 71 -13.62 -9.57 3.31
CA ALA A 71 -15.00 -10.00 3.21
C ALA A 71 -15.88 -8.97 2.46
N ALA A 72 -15.72 -7.68 2.76
CA ALA A 72 -16.48 -6.62 2.10
C ALA A 72 -16.14 -6.48 0.60
N VAL A 73 -14.89 -6.72 0.24
CA VAL A 73 -14.42 -6.70 -1.16
C VAL A 73 -14.80 -8.00 -1.90
N GLY A 74 -15.17 -9.06 -1.18
CA GLY A 74 -15.53 -10.37 -1.76
C GLY A 74 -14.32 -11.19 -2.22
N VAL A 75 -13.16 -10.95 -1.63
CA VAL A 75 -11.94 -11.74 -1.87
C VAL A 75 -12.09 -13.11 -1.23
N LYS A 76 -11.75 -14.18 -1.95
CA LYS A 76 -11.87 -15.56 -1.45
C LYS A 76 -10.67 -15.97 -0.61
N SER A 77 -9.48 -15.50 -1.00
CA SER A 77 -8.22 -15.84 -0.34
C SER A 77 -7.30 -14.62 -0.24
N PRO A 78 -6.67 -14.33 0.92
CA PRO A 78 -5.71 -13.23 1.02
C PRO A 78 -4.52 -13.33 0.04
N GLU A 79 -4.18 -14.54 -0.40
CA GLU A 79 -3.13 -14.82 -1.40
C GLU A 79 -3.43 -14.19 -2.77
N GLU A 80 -4.69 -13.83 -3.05
CA GLU A 80 -5.11 -13.10 -4.25
C GLU A 80 -4.83 -11.59 -4.14
N CYS A 81 -4.34 -11.12 -2.99
CA CYS A 81 -4.11 -9.71 -2.72
C CYS A 81 -2.63 -9.35 -2.58
N VAL A 82 -2.35 -8.11 -2.95
CA VAL A 82 -1.07 -7.44 -2.73
C VAL A 82 -1.31 -6.27 -1.78
N MET A 83 -0.60 -6.25 -0.65
CA MET A 83 -0.54 -5.09 0.24
C MET A 83 0.60 -4.18 -0.18
N VAL A 84 0.30 -2.91 -0.46
CA VAL A 84 1.30 -1.85 -0.69
C VAL A 84 1.25 -0.90 0.48
N GLU A 85 2.31 -0.83 1.28
CA GLU A 85 2.26 -0.11 2.56
C GLU A 85 3.63 0.36 3.06
N ASP A 86 3.67 1.43 3.84
CA ASP A 86 4.90 2.02 4.41
C ASP A 86 5.23 1.51 5.84
N SER A 87 4.26 0.90 6.51
CA SER A 87 4.33 0.40 7.89
C SER A 87 4.71 -1.09 7.97
N MET A 88 5.84 -1.40 8.62
CA MET A 88 6.35 -2.77 8.74
C MET A 88 5.43 -3.70 9.55
N LYS A 89 4.75 -3.23 10.58
CA LYS A 89 3.77 -4.05 11.33
C LYS A 89 2.60 -4.47 10.43
N ASN A 90 2.15 -3.58 9.53
CA ASN A 90 1.05 -3.86 8.60
C ASN A 90 1.51 -4.83 7.51
N ILE A 91 2.74 -4.66 7.00
CA ILE A 91 3.40 -5.59 6.07
C ILE A 91 3.52 -6.98 6.67
N ARG A 92 4.05 -7.11 7.89
CA ARG A 92 4.20 -8.39 8.59
C ARG A 92 2.86 -9.08 8.82
N GLN A 93 1.83 -8.32 9.18
CA GLN A 93 0.49 -8.90 9.31
C GLN A 93 -0.04 -9.40 7.97
N SER A 94 0.05 -8.59 6.92
CA SER A 94 -0.42 -8.95 5.57
C SER A 94 0.24 -10.24 5.08
N ARG A 95 1.56 -10.37 5.30
CA ARG A 95 2.30 -11.60 4.99
C ARG A 95 1.80 -12.80 5.80
N LYS A 96 1.56 -12.65 7.11
CA LYS A 96 1.00 -13.72 7.96
C LYS A 96 -0.35 -14.21 7.48
N LEU A 97 -1.14 -13.35 6.84
CA LEU A 97 -2.44 -13.70 6.25
C LEU A 97 -2.31 -14.39 4.89
N GLY A 98 -1.12 -14.42 4.28
CA GLY A 98 -0.88 -15.04 2.97
C GLY A 98 -0.76 -14.04 1.82
N MET A 99 -1.00 -12.74 2.07
CA MET A 99 -0.90 -11.71 1.04
C MET A 99 0.55 -11.57 0.54
N LYS A 100 0.69 -11.09 -0.69
CA LYS A 100 1.94 -10.52 -1.20
C LYS A 100 2.15 -9.12 -0.67
N THR A 101 3.40 -8.68 -0.51
CA THR A 101 3.69 -7.40 0.14
C THR A 101 4.71 -6.56 -0.62
N ILE A 102 4.41 -5.27 -0.74
CA ILE A 102 5.30 -4.25 -1.29
C ILE A 102 5.49 -3.18 -0.21
N LEU A 103 6.72 -3.03 0.27
CA LEU A 103 7.10 -1.99 1.23
C LEU A 103 7.43 -0.70 0.48
N VAL A 104 6.76 0.41 0.82
CA VAL A 104 7.13 1.75 0.38
C VAL A 104 8.04 2.38 1.43
N ALA A 105 9.35 2.36 1.19
CA ALA A 105 10.33 2.72 2.20
C ALA A 105 10.55 4.23 2.36
N GLY A 106 10.21 5.03 1.34
CA GLY A 106 10.55 6.46 1.25
C GLY A 106 11.87 6.70 0.53
N LYS A 107 12.00 7.88 -0.11
CA LYS A 107 13.19 8.27 -0.90
C LYS A 107 14.49 8.18 -0.08
N GLY A 108 15.51 7.56 -0.66
CA GLY A 108 16.85 7.40 -0.08
C GLY A 108 16.96 6.34 1.02
N LYS A 109 15.87 5.63 1.36
CA LYS A 109 15.85 4.68 2.48
C LYS A 109 16.33 3.28 2.11
N LEU A 110 16.34 2.93 0.82
CA LEU A 110 16.82 1.62 0.35
C LEU A 110 18.33 1.62 0.04
N THR A 111 18.89 2.79 -0.26
CA THR A 111 20.29 2.95 -0.69
C THR A 111 21.23 3.43 0.42
N GLY A 112 20.77 3.45 1.69
CA GLY A 112 21.56 3.94 2.82
C GLY A 112 21.74 5.46 2.87
N GLY A 113 20.93 6.21 2.12
CA GLY A 113 20.90 7.67 2.14
C GLY A 113 20.30 8.20 3.44
N GLN A 114 20.79 9.37 3.88
CA GLN A 114 20.23 10.02 5.06
C GLN A 114 18.76 10.40 4.82
N ALA A 115 17.90 10.03 5.76
CA ALA A 115 16.48 10.33 5.75
C ALA A 115 16.25 11.85 5.66
N SER A 116 15.52 12.33 4.65
CA SER A 116 15.10 13.73 4.62
C SER A 116 13.92 13.97 5.58
N GLU A 117 13.92 15.14 6.22
CA GLU A 117 12.99 15.56 7.28
C GLU A 117 11.52 15.74 6.84
N GLN A 118 11.17 15.48 5.57
CA GLN A 118 9.84 15.76 5.01
C GLN A 118 8.80 14.64 5.19
N SER A 119 9.06 13.64 6.02
CA SER A 119 8.18 12.48 6.29
C SER A 119 7.20 12.72 7.46
N VAL A 120 6.54 13.87 7.53
CA VAL A 120 5.82 14.32 8.74
C VAL A 120 4.43 13.69 8.95
N ALA A 121 4.05 12.65 8.20
CA ALA A 121 2.80 11.91 8.44
C ALA A 121 2.83 10.43 7.99
N ALA A 122 4.01 9.85 7.79
CA ALA A 122 4.14 8.44 7.41
C ALA A 122 4.03 7.55 8.65
N GLU A 123 3.31 6.42 8.55
CA GLU A 123 3.15 5.51 9.68
C GLU A 123 4.50 4.87 10.07
N ALA A 124 5.43 4.80 9.10
CA ALA A 124 6.85 4.45 9.23
C ALA A 124 7.67 5.28 10.24
N THR A 125 7.14 6.42 10.72
CA THR A 125 7.83 7.29 11.71
C THR A 125 7.61 6.87 13.16
N LYS A 126 6.73 5.89 13.42
CA LYS A 126 6.47 5.39 14.76
C LYS A 126 7.65 4.53 15.28
N PRO A 127 8.03 4.62 16.57
CA PRO A 127 9.07 3.79 17.15
C PRO A 127 8.80 2.29 16.92
N GLY A 128 9.76 1.58 16.32
CA GLY A 128 9.64 0.14 16.02
C GLY A 128 8.96 -0.20 14.70
N ASP A 129 8.56 0.80 13.89
CA ASP A 129 7.87 0.60 12.61
C ASP A 129 8.64 1.13 11.40
N ALA A 130 9.93 1.41 11.58
CA ALA A 130 10.80 1.86 10.51
C ALA A 130 10.89 0.79 9.38
N PRO A 131 11.06 1.20 8.11
CA PRO A 131 11.19 0.27 6.99
C PRO A 131 12.39 -0.68 7.15
N VAL A 132 12.15 -1.99 6.99
CA VAL A 132 13.18 -3.04 7.02
C VAL A 132 13.05 -3.86 5.74
N HIS A 133 13.84 -3.52 4.72
CA HIS A 133 13.66 -4.02 3.35
C HIS A 133 14.06 -5.50 3.17
N ASP A 134 14.96 -6.00 4.03
CA ASP A 134 15.42 -7.39 4.06
C ASP A 134 14.51 -8.32 4.89
N ASP A 135 13.46 -7.79 5.53
CA ASP A 135 12.50 -8.58 6.29
C ASP A 135 11.85 -9.66 5.40
N PRO A 136 11.73 -10.92 5.86
CA PRO A 136 11.10 -12.00 5.09
C PRO A 136 9.62 -11.73 4.78
N ALA A 137 8.99 -10.80 5.50
CA ALA A 137 7.62 -10.38 5.24
C ALA A 137 7.49 -9.37 4.10
N VAL A 138 8.57 -8.89 3.51
CA VAL A 138 8.58 -7.98 2.35
C VAL A 138 8.88 -8.82 1.09
N ASP A 139 7.95 -8.93 0.14
CA ASP A 139 8.26 -9.57 -1.16
C ASP A 139 9.07 -8.63 -2.07
N LEU A 140 8.76 -7.32 -2.03
CA LEU A 140 9.48 -6.27 -2.76
C LEU A 140 9.51 -4.97 -1.94
N ALA A 141 10.60 -4.21 -2.02
CA ALA A 141 10.67 -2.85 -1.50
C ALA A 141 10.88 -1.86 -2.64
N ILE A 142 10.17 -0.73 -2.60
CA ILE A 142 10.31 0.41 -3.50
C ILE A 142 10.50 1.69 -2.67
N GLU A 143 11.18 2.69 -3.21
CA GLU A 143 11.35 3.94 -2.46
C GLU A 143 10.08 4.78 -2.49
N THR A 144 9.42 4.85 -3.64
CA THR A 144 8.17 5.60 -3.81
C THR A 144 7.14 4.83 -4.62
N ILE A 145 5.88 5.20 -4.45
CA ILE A 145 4.76 4.53 -5.12
C ILE A 145 4.80 4.70 -6.65
N GLU A 146 5.44 5.75 -7.14
CA GLU A 146 5.66 6.00 -8.57
C GLU A 146 6.50 4.90 -9.24
N GLU A 147 7.29 4.15 -8.49
CA GLU A 147 8.10 3.04 -9.01
C GLU A 147 7.28 1.75 -9.20
N LEU A 148 6.07 1.68 -8.64
CA LEU A 148 5.29 0.44 -8.55
C LEU A 148 5.12 -0.27 -9.90
N ARG A 149 4.73 0.48 -10.95
CA ARG A 149 4.49 -0.10 -12.27
C ARG A 149 5.78 -0.64 -12.91
N THR A 150 6.89 0.07 -12.75
CA THR A 150 8.18 -0.36 -13.30
C THR A 150 8.76 -1.53 -12.50
N ALA A 151 8.54 -1.55 -11.19
CA ALA A 151 9.07 -2.57 -10.29
C ALA A 151 8.31 -3.91 -10.40
N VAL A 152 6.99 -3.86 -10.68
CA VAL A 152 6.14 -5.04 -10.88
C VAL A 152 5.21 -4.83 -12.08
N PRO A 153 5.74 -4.83 -13.32
CA PRO A 153 4.92 -4.59 -14.52
C PRO A 153 3.82 -5.64 -14.70
N THR A 154 4.05 -6.85 -14.20
CA THR A 154 3.11 -7.98 -14.27
C THR A 154 1.78 -7.71 -13.57
N LEU A 155 1.70 -6.75 -12.63
CA LEU A 155 0.44 -6.28 -12.05
C LEU A 155 -0.51 -5.65 -13.09
N TRP A 156 0.02 -5.16 -14.21
CA TRP A 156 -0.74 -4.59 -15.32
C TRP A 156 -0.92 -5.54 -16.50
N ASP A 157 -0.11 -6.60 -16.58
CA ASP A 157 -0.03 -7.46 -17.77
C ASP A 157 -0.61 -8.87 -17.58
N THR A 158 -0.85 -9.34 -16.34
CA THR A 158 -1.25 -10.74 -16.08
C THR A 158 -2.17 -10.85 -14.86
N PRO A 159 -3.18 -11.74 -14.85
CA PRO A 159 -4.10 -11.90 -13.70
C PRO A 159 -3.44 -12.45 -12.42
N ILE A 160 -2.19 -12.93 -12.47
CA ILE A 160 -1.42 -13.33 -11.29
C ILE A 160 -0.14 -12.50 -11.24
N ALA A 161 0.00 -11.68 -10.20
CA ALA A 161 1.19 -10.89 -9.96
C ALA A 161 2.40 -11.80 -9.66
N THR A 162 3.37 -11.87 -10.57
CA THR A 162 4.66 -12.49 -10.28
C THR A 162 5.63 -11.42 -9.80
N PHE A 163 6.08 -11.55 -8.56
CA PHE A 163 7.12 -10.69 -8.00
C PHE A 163 8.50 -11.14 -8.49
N PRO A 164 9.43 -10.20 -8.73
CA PRO A 164 10.82 -10.57 -8.97
C PRO A 164 11.33 -11.37 -7.76
N THR A 165 12.04 -12.47 -8.03
CA THR A 165 12.73 -13.23 -6.99
C THR A 165 13.77 -12.34 -6.34
N LYS A 166 13.78 -12.27 -4.99
CA LYS A 166 14.86 -11.60 -4.23
C LYS A 166 16.21 -12.15 -4.72
N GLN A 167 17.06 -11.28 -5.24
CA GLN A 167 18.47 -11.63 -5.46
C GLN A 167 19.08 -11.79 -4.06
N GLY A 168 19.55 -13.01 -3.76
CA GLY A 168 20.20 -13.34 -2.49
C GLY A 168 21.62 -12.81 -2.42
#